data_AF-A0A1X7NDW8-F1
#
_entry.id   AF-A0A1X7NDW8-F1
#
_cell.length_a   1.000
_cell.length_b   1.000
_cell.length_c   1.000
_cell.angle_alpha   90.00
_cell.angle_beta   90.00
_cell.angle_gamma   90.00
#
_symmetry.space_group_name_H-M   'P 1'
#
loop_
_entity.id
_entity.type
_entity.pdbx_description
1 polymer ?
#
loop_
_entity_poly.entity_id
_entity_poly.type
_entity_poly.pdbx_seq_one_letter_code
_entity_poly.pdbx_strand_id
1 'polypeptide(L)'
;MAVTLVRPLSSTSPDGFSIAEAFTLLSLAVPKAAGSLAAWSDADFALAGAHLMDLSFQDRIDSDLDTVFAVRPSDPHDAAPPLALTILDRLGGRAPMAVMLNEVVGRVGELRSETLASLAAKGAVHVRAQNILWDFVQSKIVGHAAAEVDGIRDPLMALIETDDLPDPEQAALISLLHACGMIGAVFERAYPDRWLPGHDSRVDALRRMDLVGRGVADALVVMRQRLSTYLLDAGDVPKPAKPAKKKSAAARPAYVRSKTTWEWRAFWPADDAVDIPLSFGRLKDKVARAEEKNRDVYLFVHGKRDNIKFRGEGLKVKPIIEAFDEFSAFAPSEKITFPTRASVLAAIFPRFNEIEAKLASRDELLAALSATGYRPSVIEVVKTRRDYQGVFGVHVELATLWVDQRKFHSISLESRYLTALRVLARGIPIGNGIVGGYGAFLERVALNRIG
;
A
#
# COMPACT_ATOMS: atom_id res chain seq x y z
N MET A 1 -37.47 25.43 -9.03
CA MET A 1 -36.01 25.18 -9.00
C MET A 1 -35.70 24.61 -7.64
N ALA A 2 -35.25 23.36 -7.56
CA ALA A 2 -34.77 22.82 -6.29
C ALA A 2 -33.46 23.55 -5.97
N VAL A 3 -33.39 24.24 -4.84
CA VAL A 3 -32.12 24.72 -4.29
C VAL A 3 -31.36 23.47 -3.93
N THR A 4 -30.31 23.13 -4.68
CA THR A 4 -29.39 22.06 -4.30
C THR A 4 -28.73 22.54 -3.01
N LEU A 5 -29.19 22.03 -1.87
CA LEU A 5 -28.57 22.26 -0.57
C LEU A 5 -27.17 21.67 -0.64
N VAL A 6 -26.15 22.55 -0.64
CA VAL A 6 -24.76 22.15 -0.47
C VAL A 6 -24.62 21.55 0.92
N ARG A 7 -23.96 20.41 1.02
CA ARG A 7 -23.71 19.76 2.30
C ARG A 7 -22.66 20.52 3.11
N PRO A 8 -22.86 20.72 4.42
CA PRO A 8 -21.87 21.38 5.26
C PRO A 8 -20.66 20.48 5.51
N LEU A 9 -19.52 21.08 5.88
CA LEU A 9 -18.42 20.35 6.51
C LEU A 9 -18.86 19.96 7.94
N SER A 10 -19.00 18.67 8.19
CA SER A 10 -19.34 18.13 9.51
C SER A 10 -19.08 16.62 9.56
N SER A 11 -18.21 16.22 10.48
CA SER A 11 -17.79 14.83 10.70
C SER A 11 -18.79 14.04 11.55
N THR A 12 -19.74 14.74 12.19
CA THR A 12 -20.78 14.17 13.05
C THR A 12 -22.16 14.16 12.39
N SER A 13 -22.37 14.96 11.34
CA SER A 13 -23.62 14.99 10.59
C SER A 13 -23.65 13.92 9.49
N PRO A 14 -24.69 13.06 9.43
CA PRO A 14 -24.80 12.06 8.35
C PRO A 14 -24.99 12.71 6.96
N ASP A 15 -25.55 13.92 6.93
CA ASP A 15 -25.78 14.69 5.70
C ASP A 15 -24.62 15.65 5.38
N GLY A 16 -23.63 15.79 6.27
CA GLY A 16 -22.43 16.60 6.06
C GLY A 16 -21.32 15.85 5.31
N PHE A 17 -20.27 16.56 4.91
CA PHE A 17 -19.01 15.95 4.51
C PHE A 17 -18.07 15.87 5.70
N SER A 18 -17.45 14.71 5.92
CA SER A 18 -16.32 14.60 6.85
C SER A 18 -15.10 15.34 6.31
N ILE A 19 -14.07 15.54 7.14
CA ILE A 19 -12.79 16.13 6.73
C ILE A 19 -12.13 15.25 5.66
N ALA A 20 -12.17 13.92 5.77
CA ALA A 20 -11.62 13.02 4.75
C ALA A 20 -12.34 13.17 3.39
N GLU A 21 -13.67 13.30 3.41
CA GLU A 21 -14.48 13.51 2.22
C GLU A 21 -14.24 14.89 1.59
N ALA A 22 -14.23 15.94 2.39
CA ALA A 22 -13.97 17.30 1.96
C ALA A 22 -12.56 17.45 1.39
N PHE A 23 -11.54 16.93 2.08
CA PHE A 23 -10.17 16.88 1.59
C PHE A 23 -10.09 16.17 0.23
N THR A 24 -10.75 15.01 0.10
CA THR A 24 -10.77 14.24 -1.15
C THR A 24 -11.44 15.01 -2.28
N LEU A 25 -12.60 15.65 -2.05
CA LEU A 25 -13.29 16.46 -3.05
C LEU A 25 -12.45 17.64 -3.53
N LEU A 26 -11.88 18.41 -2.60
CA LEU A 26 -11.00 19.54 -2.92
C LEU A 26 -9.79 19.06 -3.72
N SER A 27 -9.19 17.94 -3.33
CA SER A 27 -8.04 17.34 -4.02
C SER A 27 -8.36 16.92 -5.46
N LEU A 28 -9.60 16.50 -5.75
CA LEU A 28 -10.03 16.14 -7.11
C LEU A 28 -10.23 17.36 -8.02
N ALA A 29 -10.49 18.54 -7.44
CA ALA A 29 -10.67 19.78 -8.16
C ALA A 29 -9.33 20.47 -8.52
N VAL A 30 -8.24 20.09 -7.84
CA VAL A 30 -6.90 20.59 -8.16
C VAL A 30 -6.40 20.00 -9.48
N PRO A 31 -5.91 20.82 -10.44
CA PRO A 31 -5.28 20.32 -11.65
C PRO A 31 -4.14 19.35 -11.30
N LYS A 32 -4.18 18.13 -11.85
CA LYS A 32 -3.16 17.11 -11.58
C LYS A 32 -1.78 17.61 -12.04
N ALA A 33 -0.93 18.03 -11.11
CA ALA A 33 0.50 18.12 -11.37
C ALA A 33 1.01 16.71 -11.70
N ALA A 34 1.60 16.53 -12.88
CA ALA A 34 2.03 15.21 -13.32
C ALA A 34 3.25 14.72 -12.51
N GLY A 35 3.12 13.56 -11.87
CA GLY A 35 4.20 12.55 -11.92
C GLY A 35 5.29 12.48 -10.83
N SER A 36 5.16 13.08 -9.64
CA SER A 36 6.13 12.85 -8.55
C SER A 36 5.59 11.90 -7.47
N LEU A 37 6.40 10.92 -7.04
CA LEU A 37 6.03 9.97 -5.96
C LEU A 37 5.71 10.69 -4.64
N ALA A 38 6.33 11.84 -4.41
CA ALA A 38 6.05 12.72 -3.28
C ALA A 38 4.61 13.24 -3.30
N ALA A 39 4.09 13.69 -4.46
CA ALA A 39 2.71 14.17 -4.56
C ALA A 39 1.67 13.07 -4.30
N TRP A 40 1.97 11.82 -4.67
CA TRP A 40 1.10 10.67 -4.34
C TRP A 40 1.11 10.36 -2.85
N SER A 41 2.28 10.40 -2.22
CA SER A 41 2.38 10.07 -0.80
C SER A 41 1.88 11.20 0.11
N ASP A 42 2.01 12.46 -0.29
CA ASP A 42 1.55 13.60 0.52
C ASP A 42 0.02 13.60 0.64
N ALA A 43 -0.69 13.28 -0.44
CA ALA A 43 -2.15 13.10 -0.42
C ALA A 43 -2.56 11.87 0.39
N ASP A 44 -1.78 10.80 0.37
CA ASP A 44 -2.05 9.58 1.14
C ASP A 44 -1.91 9.81 2.64
N PHE A 45 -0.84 10.49 3.04
CA PHE A 45 -0.63 10.92 4.42
C PHE A 45 -1.72 11.90 4.86
N ALA A 46 -2.09 12.86 4.02
CA ALA A 46 -3.16 13.80 4.34
C ALA A 46 -4.52 13.10 4.50
N LEU A 47 -4.86 12.15 3.64
CA LEU A 47 -6.07 11.34 3.79
C LEU A 47 -6.06 10.55 5.11
N ALA A 48 -4.94 9.90 5.45
CA ALA A 48 -4.79 9.22 6.74
C ALA A 48 -5.00 10.18 7.93
N GLY A 49 -4.45 11.39 7.85
CA GLY A 49 -4.64 12.43 8.85
C GLY A 49 -6.08 12.91 8.95
N ALA A 50 -6.77 13.09 7.83
CA ALA A 50 -8.17 13.49 7.80
C ALA A 50 -9.08 12.47 8.49
N HIS A 51 -8.84 11.17 8.28
CA HIS A 51 -9.56 10.10 8.98
C HIS A 51 -9.34 10.11 10.49
N LEU A 52 -8.14 10.49 10.96
CA LEU A 52 -7.89 10.68 12.40
C LEU A 52 -8.65 11.90 12.94
N MET A 53 -8.66 13.01 12.19
CA MET A 53 -9.44 14.19 12.58
C MET A 53 -10.93 13.88 12.67
N ASP A 54 -11.50 13.17 11.68
CA ASP A 54 -12.90 12.73 11.66
C ASP A 54 -13.25 11.95 12.94
N LEU A 55 -12.41 10.99 13.32
CA LEU A 55 -12.60 10.20 14.55
C LEU A 55 -12.49 11.05 15.82
N SER A 56 -11.66 12.09 15.81
CA SER A 56 -11.53 13.00 16.94
C SER A 56 -12.78 13.85 17.11
N PHE A 57 -13.33 14.40 16.02
CA PHE A 57 -14.58 15.17 16.04
C PHE A 57 -15.81 14.31 16.35
N GLN A 58 -15.70 12.99 16.18
CA GLN A 58 -16.71 12.01 16.60
C GLN A 58 -16.53 11.51 18.04
N ASP A 59 -15.63 12.12 18.83
CA ASP A 59 -15.29 11.74 20.20
C ASP A 59 -14.86 10.26 20.34
N ARG A 60 -14.26 9.68 19.28
CA ARG A 60 -13.76 8.30 19.29
C ARG A 60 -12.31 8.25 19.77
N ILE A 61 -11.52 9.23 19.35
CA ILE A 61 -10.14 9.42 19.78
C ILE A 61 -9.96 10.84 20.31
N ASP A 62 -8.88 11.05 21.04
CA ASP A 62 -8.40 12.36 21.43
C ASP A 62 -6.88 12.37 21.33
N SER A 63 -6.30 13.56 21.29
CA SER A 63 -4.87 13.73 21.14
C SER A 63 -4.36 14.91 21.94
N ASP A 64 -3.18 14.74 22.54
CA ASP A 64 -2.32 15.86 22.86
C ASP A 64 -1.41 16.17 21.65
N LEU A 65 -0.43 17.06 21.82
CA LEU A 65 0.45 17.47 20.72
C LEU A 65 1.28 16.31 20.13
N ASP A 66 1.56 15.27 20.92
CA ASP A 66 2.51 14.22 20.53
C ASP A 66 1.87 12.83 20.42
N THR A 67 0.74 12.60 21.08
CA THR A 67 0.14 11.28 21.24
C THR A 67 -1.36 11.30 21.00
N VAL A 68 -1.85 10.19 20.47
CA VAL A 68 -3.26 9.92 20.22
C VAL A 68 -3.68 8.72 21.06
N PHE A 69 -4.90 8.76 21.58
CA PHE A 69 -5.45 7.71 22.42
C PHE A 69 -6.95 7.54 22.19
N ALA A 70 -7.45 6.33 22.40
CA ALA A 70 -8.87 6.03 22.26
C ALA A 70 -9.63 6.63 23.45
N VAL A 71 -10.68 7.42 23.17
CA VAL A 71 -11.64 7.91 24.18
C VAL A 71 -12.77 6.91 24.33
N ARG A 72 -13.25 6.41 23.19
CA ARG A 72 -14.26 5.37 23.13
C ARG A 72 -13.67 4.17 22.36
N PRO A 73 -13.40 3.03 23.04
CA PRO A 73 -12.87 1.87 22.37
C PRO A 73 -13.82 1.39 21.26
N SER A 74 -13.28 0.62 20.30
CA SER A 74 -14.11 -0.05 19.30
C SER A 74 -15.17 -0.91 20.01
N ASP A 75 -16.44 -0.72 19.64
CA ASP A 75 -17.51 -1.58 20.14
C ASP A 75 -17.31 -2.99 19.56
N PRO A 76 -17.23 -4.06 20.38
CA PRO A 76 -17.14 -5.43 19.87
C PRO A 76 -18.28 -5.83 18.93
N HIS A 77 -19.40 -5.10 18.94
CA HIS A 77 -20.54 -5.28 18.07
C HIS A 77 -20.56 -4.37 16.84
N ASP A 78 -19.56 -3.49 16.69
CA ASP A 78 -19.39 -2.73 15.47
C ASP A 78 -19.04 -3.69 14.33
N ALA A 79 -19.93 -3.80 13.34
CA ALA A 79 -19.76 -4.74 12.24
C ALA A 79 -18.53 -4.41 11.38
N ALA A 80 -18.10 -3.15 11.37
CA ALA A 80 -16.94 -2.67 10.66
C ALA A 80 -16.33 -1.45 11.38
N PRO A 81 -15.55 -1.66 12.46
CA PRO A 81 -14.93 -0.56 13.18
C PRO A 81 -14.00 0.23 12.24
N PRO A 82 -13.94 1.56 12.37
CA PRO A 82 -13.03 2.40 11.59
C PRO A 82 -11.61 1.85 11.61
N LEU A 83 -10.96 1.78 10.45
CA LEU A 83 -9.64 1.19 10.28
C LEU A 83 -8.60 1.78 11.25
N ALA A 84 -8.60 3.10 11.43
CA ALA A 84 -7.68 3.77 12.34
C ALA A 84 -7.94 3.39 13.82
N LEU A 85 -9.18 3.17 14.26
CA LEU A 85 -9.43 2.66 15.61
C LEU A 85 -8.89 1.23 15.79
N THR A 86 -9.11 0.38 14.79
CA THR A 86 -8.58 -0.99 14.81
C THR A 86 -7.04 -1.01 14.91
N ILE A 87 -6.37 -0.07 14.23
CA ILE A 87 -4.92 0.10 14.31
C ILE A 87 -4.51 0.60 15.70
N LEU A 88 -5.18 1.60 16.25
CA LEU A 88 -4.89 2.14 17.57
C LEU A 88 -5.06 1.08 18.67
N ASP A 89 -6.10 0.27 18.59
CA ASP A 89 -6.35 -0.84 19.53
C ASP A 89 -5.20 -1.86 19.49
N ARG A 90 -4.68 -2.19 18.30
CA ARG A 90 -3.49 -3.07 18.14
C ARG A 90 -2.23 -2.46 18.72
N LEU A 91 -2.12 -1.13 18.73
CA LEU A 91 -1.02 -0.40 19.36
C LEU A 91 -1.20 -0.24 20.89
N GLY A 92 -2.25 -0.81 21.47
CA GLY A 92 -2.52 -0.75 22.92
C GLY A 92 -3.39 0.44 23.33
N GLY A 93 -4.14 1.04 22.41
CA GLY A 93 -5.09 2.13 22.69
C GLY A 93 -4.46 3.52 22.85
N ARG A 94 -3.13 3.63 22.78
CA ARG A 94 -2.37 4.89 22.82
C ARG A 94 -1.08 4.76 22.01
N ALA A 95 -0.78 5.75 21.18
CA ALA A 95 0.43 5.77 20.38
C ALA A 95 0.92 7.21 20.11
N PRO A 96 2.22 7.41 19.82
CA PRO A 96 2.69 8.67 19.24
C PRO A 96 1.99 8.96 17.92
N MET A 97 1.59 10.21 17.66
CA MET A 97 0.85 10.62 16.46
C MET A 97 1.59 10.21 15.18
N ALA A 98 2.91 10.38 15.16
CA ALA A 98 3.78 9.96 14.06
C ALA A 98 3.76 8.45 13.79
N VAL A 99 3.69 7.62 14.85
CA VAL A 99 3.56 6.16 14.72
C VAL A 99 2.18 5.83 14.18
N MET A 100 1.14 6.42 14.77
CA MET A 100 -0.24 6.21 14.35
C MET A 100 -0.44 6.52 12.86
N LEU A 101 0.00 7.70 12.41
CA LEU A 101 -0.08 8.08 11.00
C LEU A 101 0.67 7.13 10.07
N ASN A 102 1.85 6.64 10.48
CA ASN A 102 2.62 5.69 9.66
C ASN A 102 1.93 4.32 9.54
N GLU A 103 1.24 3.87 10.59
CA GLU A 103 0.45 2.63 10.54
C GLU A 103 -0.82 2.82 9.69
N VAL A 104 -1.55 3.93 9.88
CA VAL A 104 -2.78 4.24 9.13
C VAL A 104 -2.51 4.42 7.64
N VAL A 105 -1.46 5.18 7.27
CA VAL A 105 -1.07 5.33 5.85
C VAL A 105 -0.64 4.00 5.24
N GLY A 106 -0.22 3.03 6.06
CA GLY A 106 0.05 1.65 5.66
C GLY A 106 -1.11 1.01 4.88
N ARG A 107 -2.33 1.47 5.16
CA ARG A 107 -3.60 0.96 4.66
C ARG A 107 -4.41 2.01 3.89
N VAL A 108 -3.75 3.05 3.37
CA VAL A 108 -4.44 4.18 2.71
C VAL A 108 -5.28 3.78 1.49
N GLY A 109 -4.98 2.65 0.84
CA GLY A 109 -5.83 2.08 -0.19
C GLY A 109 -7.26 1.86 0.29
N GLU A 110 -7.44 1.33 1.49
CA GLU A 110 -8.75 1.07 2.09
C GLU A 110 -9.46 2.36 2.46
N LEU A 111 -8.75 3.28 3.13
CA LEU A 111 -9.28 4.62 3.46
C LEU A 111 -9.79 5.34 2.22
N ARG A 112 -9.04 5.25 1.11
CA ARG A 112 -9.44 5.87 -0.15
C ARG A 112 -10.68 5.21 -0.74
N SER A 113 -10.74 3.88 -0.72
CA SER A 113 -11.91 3.13 -1.20
C SER A 113 -13.16 3.46 -0.39
N GLU A 114 -13.03 3.53 0.94
CA GLU A 114 -14.11 3.90 1.87
C GLU A 114 -14.60 5.34 1.63
N THR A 115 -13.68 6.31 1.58
CA THR A 115 -14.02 7.71 1.33
C THR A 115 -14.68 7.91 -0.04
N LEU A 116 -14.17 7.25 -1.09
CA LEU A 116 -14.79 7.34 -2.42
C LEU A 116 -16.17 6.68 -2.48
N ALA A 117 -16.37 5.56 -1.77
CA ALA A 117 -17.67 4.91 -1.68
C ALA A 117 -18.68 5.82 -0.96
N SER A 118 -18.28 6.47 0.13
CA SER A 118 -19.13 7.42 0.86
C SER A 118 -19.49 8.65 0.00
N LEU A 119 -18.50 9.26 -0.67
CA LEU A 119 -18.74 10.36 -1.60
C LEU A 119 -19.65 9.97 -2.77
N ALA A 120 -19.53 8.75 -3.28
CA ALA A 120 -20.40 8.24 -4.33
C ALA A 120 -21.85 8.03 -3.83
N ALA A 121 -22.03 7.51 -2.61
CA ALA A 121 -23.34 7.38 -1.98
C ALA A 121 -24.02 8.74 -1.76
N LYS A 122 -23.24 9.79 -1.45
CA LYS A 122 -23.72 11.18 -1.35
C LYS A 122 -23.96 11.86 -2.72
N GLY A 123 -23.60 11.20 -3.82
CA GLY A 123 -23.72 11.75 -5.18
C GLY A 123 -22.70 12.85 -5.49
N ALA A 124 -21.68 13.02 -4.65
CA ALA A 124 -20.65 14.05 -4.80
C ALA A 124 -19.56 13.63 -5.81
N VAL A 125 -19.37 12.33 -6.00
CA VAL A 125 -18.43 11.75 -6.97
C VAL A 125 -19.10 10.66 -7.77
N HIS A 126 -18.78 10.58 -9.06
CA HIS A 126 -19.15 9.46 -9.91
C HIS A 126 -17.92 8.59 -10.17
N VAL A 127 -17.96 7.37 -9.62
CA VAL A 127 -16.93 6.36 -9.83
C VAL A 127 -17.44 5.30 -10.80
N ARG A 128 -16.63 4.95 -11.78
CA ARG A 128 -16.89 3.84 -12.70
C ARG A 128 -15.81 2.79 -12.51
N ALA A 129 -16.22 1.59 -12.14
CA ALA A 129 -15.35 0.42 -12.20
C ALA A 129 -15.10 0.05 -13.67
N GLN A 130 -13.83 -0.19 -14.01
CA GLN A 130 -13.44 -0.68 -15.32
C GLN A 130 -12.65 -1.97 -15.18
N ASN A 131 -13.16 -3.05 -15.76
CA ASN A 131 -12.42 -4.31 -15.84
C ASN A 131 -11.15 -4.10 -16.67
N ILE A 132 -10.03 -4.55 -16.11
CA ILE A 132 -8.73 -4.49 -16.75
C ILE A 132 -8.39 -5.86 -17.32
N LEU A 133 -8.32 -6.86 -16.43
CA LEU A 133 -7.87 -8.22 -16.70
C LEU A 133 -8.56 -9.16 -15.74
N TRP A 134 -9.19 -10.22 -16.24
CA TRP A 134 -9.90 -11.18 -15.39
C TRP A 134 -10.87 -10.44 -14.43
N ASP A 135 -10.68 -10.63 -13.12
CA ASP A 135 -11.50 -9.99 -12.07
C ASP A 135 -10.77 -8.78 -11.41
N PHE A 136 -9.67 -8.31 -12.01
CA PHE A 136 -9.03 -7.06 -11.63
C PHE A 136 -9.80 -5.86 -12.21
N VAL A 137 -10.17 -4.95 -11.33
CA VAL A 137 -10.91 -3.72 -11.66
C VAL A 137 -10.03 -2.51 -11.40
N GLN A 138 -10.28 -1.43 -12.16
CA GLN A 138 -9.75 -0.11 -11.83
C GLN A 138 -10.92 0.82 -11.58
N SER A 139 -11.00 1.38 -10.38
CA SER A 139 -11.93 2.46 -10.06
C SER A 139 -11.48 3.75 -10.75
N LYS A 140 -12.31 4.29 -11.65
CA LYS A 140 -12.06 5.57 -12.32
C LYS A 140 -13.10 6.60 -11.90
N ILE A 141 -12.63 7.71 -11.33
CA ILE A 141 -13.46 8.89 -11.11
C ILE A 141 -13.75 9.52 -12.48
N VAL A 142 -15.03 9.59 -12.86
CA VAL A 142 -15.49 10.13 -14.14
C VAL A 142 -16.10 11.53 -14.03
N GLY A 143 -16.45 11.95 -12.81
CA GLY A 143 -16.95 13.29 -12.52
C GLY A 143 -17.09 13.52 -11.03
N HIS A 144 -17.25 14.79 -10.64
CA HIS A 144 -17.56 15.23 -9.28
C HIS A 144 -18.54 16.42 -9.34
N ALA A 145 -19.28 16.66 -8.27
CA ALA A 145 -20.25 17.74 -8.16
C ALA A 145 -19.54 19.07 -7.86
N ALA A 146 -19.34 19.92 -8.87
CA ALA A 146 -18.65 21.21 -8.72
C ALA A 146 -19.29 22.12 -7.65
N ALA A 147 -20.63 22.11 -7.54
CA ALA A 147 -21.33 22.90 -6.53
C ALA A 147 -21.00 22.48 -5.08
N GLU A 148 -20.77 21.19 -4.84
CA GLU A 148 -20.35 20.70 -3.51
C GLU A 148 -18.90 21.10 -3.20
N VAL A 149 -18.03 21.07 -4.22
CA VAL A 149 -16.65 21.57 -4.09
C VAL A 149 -16.65 23.05 -3.76
N ASP A 150 -17.43 23.85 -4.50
CA ASP A 150 -17.54 25.30 -4.29
C ASP A 150 -18.10 25.62 -2.90
N GLY A 151 -19.11 24.89 -2.45
CA GLY A 151 -19.69 25.12 -1.13
C GLY A 151 -18.83 24.68 0.06
N ILE A 152 -17.78 23.87 -0.16
CA ILE A 152 -16.72 23.66 0.85
C ILE A 152 -15.64 24.74 0.71
N ARG A 153 -15.21 25.02 -0.52
CA ARG A 153 -14.07 25.91 -0.80
C ARG A 153 -14.36 27.37 -0.45
N ASP A 154 -15.50 27.90 -0.89
CA ASP A 154 -15.78 29.32 -0.80
C ASP A 154 -15.91 29.81 0.66
N PRO A 155 -16.54 29.06 1.60
CA PRO A 155 -16.51 29.41 3.02
C PRO A 155 -15.10 29.42 3.62
N LEU A 156 -14.26 28.44 3.29
CA LEU A 156 -12.86 28.39 3.76
C LEU A 156 -12.04 29.56 3.20
N MET A 157 -12.25 29.92 1.94
CA MET A 157 -11.62 31.08 1.32
C MET A 157 -12.03 32.37 2.02
N ALA A 158 -13.33 32.54 2.32
CA ALA A 158 -13.82 33.70 3.06
C ALA A 158 -13.16 33.81 4.44
N LEU A 159 -13.02 32.70 5.19
CA LEU A 159 -12.33 32.70 6.49
C LEU A 159 -10.87 33.15 6.43
N ILE A 160 -10.20 32.90 5.30
CA ILE A 160 -8.82 33.32 5.08
C ILE A 160 -8.74 34.78 4.63
N GLU A 161 -9.75 35.29 3.92
CA GLU A 161 -9.81 36.68 3.45
C GLU A 161 -10.41 37.65 4.48
N THR A 162 -11.13 37.14 5.48
CA THR A 162 -11.73 37.91 6.57
C THR A 162 -11.13 37.55 7.93
N ASP A 163 -11.53 38.32 8.97
CA ASP A 163 -11.17 38.06 10.37
C ASP A 163 -12.19 37.15 11.10
N ASP A 164 -13.13 36.53 10.38
CA ASP A 164 -14.17 35.69 10.97
C ASP A 164 -13.59 34.45 11.68
N LEU A 165 -14.24 33.96 12.74
CA LEU A 165 -13.76 32.78 13.45
C LEU A 165 -14.16 31.50 12.71
N PRO A 166 -13.23 30.56 12.45
CA PRO A 166 -13.57 29.26 11.89
C PRO A 166 -14.26 28.39 12.94
N ASP A 167 -15.10 27.46 12.49
CA ASP A 167 -15.40 26.28 13.30
C ASP A 167 -14.16 25.35 13.39
N PRO A 168 -14.11 24.43 14.36
CA PRO A 168 -12.96 23.54 14.54
C PRO A 168 -12.63 22.68 13.31
N GLU A 169 -13.63 22.18 12.59
CA GLU A 169 -13.42 21.32 11.41
C GLU A 169 -12.85 22.10 10.23
N GLN A 170 -13.30 23.35 10.03
CA GLN A 170 -12.76 24.29 9.05
C GLN A 170 -11.29 24.61 9.34
N ALA A 171 -10.95 24.89 10.61
CA ALA A 171 -9.56 25.14 11.03
C ALA A 171 -8.68 23.89 10.80
N ALA A 172 -9.19 22.70 11.12
CA ALA A 172 -8.51 21.43 10.91
C ALA A 172 -8.25 21.16 9.41
N LEU A 173 -9.25 21.37 8.55
CA LEU A 173 -9.12 21.19 7.10
C LEU A 173 -8.13 22.20 6.48
N ILE A 174 -8.14 23.46 6.91
CA ILE A 174 -7.15 24.46 6.49
C ILE A 174 -5.74 24.02 6.93
N SER A 175 -5.59 23.57 8.18
CA SER A 175 -4.32 23.06 8.71
C SER A 175 -3.78 21.90 7.86
N LEU A 176 -4.65 20.95 7.51
CA LEU A 176 -4.31 19.79 6.70
C LEU A 176 -3.88 20.18 5.28
N LEU A 177 -4.67 21.03 4.60
CA LEU A 177 -4.38 21.52 3.25
C LEU A 177 -3.05 22.29 3.20
N HIS A 178 -2.74 23.05 4.25
CA HIS A 178 -1.46 23.73 4.38
C HIS A 178 -0.31 22.74 4.56
N ALA A 179 -0.44 21.76 5.46
CA ALA A 179 0.61 20.78 5.76
C ALA A 179 1.04 19.95 4.53
N CYS A 180 0.09 19.59 3.66
CA CYS A 180 0.37 18.88 2.41
C CYS A 180 0.71 19.80 1.23
N GLY A 181 0.81 21.12 1.43
CA GLY A 181 1.14 22.09 0.38
C GLY A 181 0.06 22.24 -0.69
N MET A 182 -1.19 21.89 -0.37
CA MET A 182 -2.33 21.96 -1.30
C MET A 182 -3.14 23.25 -1.18
N ILE A 183 -2.93 24.04 -0.12
CA ILE A 183 -3.71 25.25 0.16
C ILE A 183 -3.78 26.21 -1.04
N GLY A 184 -2.62 26.59 -1.62
CA GLY A 184 -2.58 27.46 -2.78
C GLY A 184 -3.24 26.86 -4.01
N ALA A 185 -3.10 25.54 -4.22
CA ALA A 185 -3.67 24.85 -5.36
C ALA A 185 -5.21 24.70 -5.28
N VAL A 186 -5.76 24.63 -4.06
CA VAL A 186 -7.20 24.52 -3.82
C VAL A 186 -7.90 25.88 -3.94
N PHE A 187 -7.33 26.91 -3.33
CA PHE A 187 -7.96 28.24 -3.24
C PHE A 187 -7.60 29.15 -4.40
N GLU A 188 -6.43 28.99 -5.02
CA GLU A 188 -6.02 29.85 -6.11
C GLU A 188 -6.43 29.29 -7.47
N ARG A 189 -7.50 29.85 -8.04
CA ARG A 189 -8.06 29.40 -9.34
C ARG A 189 -7.09 29.58 -10.52
N ALA A 190 -6.03 30.42 -10.41
CA ALA A 190 -5.13 30.73 -11.54
C ALA A 190 -3.62 30.95 -11.23
N TYR A 191 -3.19 31.35 -10.02
CA TYR A 191 -1.78 31.76 -9.76
C TYR A 191 -1.19 31.43 -8.36
N PRO A 192 -1.24 30.18 -7.86
CA PRO A 192 -0.90 29.72 -6.47
C PRO A 192 0.23 30.44 -5.69
N ASP A 193 1.20 31.00 -6.40
CA ASP A 193 2.35 31.72 -5.85
C ASP A 193 2.08 33.19 -5.49
N ARG A 194 0.85 33.71 -5.68
CA ARG A 194 0.50 35.12 -5.45
C ARG A 194 -0.51 35.36 -4.34
N TRP A 195 -1.52 34.51 -4.18
CA TRP A 195 -2.54 34.70 -3.14
C TRP A 195 -2.02 34.30 -1.75
N LEU A 196 -1.32 33.16 -1.66
CA LEU A 196 -0.87 32.62 -0.38
C LEU A 196 0.09 33.56 0.38
N PRO A 197 1.11 34.19 -0.26
CA PRO A 197 1.97 35.16 0.45
C PRO A 197 1.22 36.35 1.07
N GLY A 198 0.09 36.75 0.48
CA GLY A 198 -0.75 37.83 1.00
C GLY A 198 -1.59 37.44 2.22
N HIS A 199 -1.80 36.14 2.43
CA HIS A 199 -2.67 35.59 3.49
C HIS A 199 -1.92 34.68 4.46
N ASP A 200 -0.60 34.57 4.33
CA ASP A 200 0.23 33.63 5.08
C ASP A 200 0.02 33.77 6.59
N SER A 201 0.05 35.01 7.11
CA SER A 201 -0.19 35.28 8.54
C SER A 201 -1.57 34.82 9.03
N ARG A 202 -2.58 34.92 8.17
CA ARG A 202 -3.95 34.55 8.50
C ARG A 202 -4.14 33.03 8.46
N VAL A 203 -3.61 32.37 7.43
CA VAL A 203 -3.53 30.89 7.37
C VAL A 203 -2.80 30.35 8.60
N ASP A 204 -1.70 30.99 8.98
CA ASP A 204 -0.91 30.64 10.15
C ASP A 204 -1.70 30.77 11.46
N ALA A 205 -2.55 31.79 11.58
CA ALA A 205 -3.43 31.95 12.73
C ALA A 205 -4.50 30.85 12.77
N LEU A 206 -5.17 30.60 11.66
CA LEU A 206 -6.26 29.62 11.55
C LEU A 206 -5.79 28.19 11.86
N ARG A 207 -4.65 27.77 11.31
CA ARG A 207 -4.12 26.41 11.55
C ARG A 207 -3.71 26.14 13.00
N ARG A 208 -3.55 27.18 13.82
CA ARG A 208 -3.21 27.08 15.25
C ARG A 208 -4.45 27.02 16.16
N MET A 209 -5.65 27.19 15.61
CA MET A 209 -6.89 27.25 16.39
C MET A 209 -7.44 25.87 16.76
N ASP A 210 -7.01 24.80 16.08
CA ASP A 210 -7.39 23.42 16.39
C ASP A 210 -6.18 22.57 16.77
N LEU A 211 -6.25 21.89 17.91
CA LEU A 211 -5.13 21.11 18.47
C LEU A 211 -4.92 19.79 17.74
N VAL A 212 -6.00 19.10 17.36
CA VAL A 212 -5.96 17.82 16.65
C VAL A 212 -5.39 18.03 15.25
N GLY A 213 -5.95 19.01 14.54
CA GLY A 213 -5.54 19.51 13.25
C GLY A 213 -4.04 19.80 13.22
N ARG A 214 -3.56 20.52 14.24
CA ARG A 214 -2.15 20.85 14.40
C ARG A 214 -1.27 19.63 14.66
N GLY A 215 -1.62 18.75 15.60
CA GLY A 215 -0.82 17.57 15.93
C GLY A 215 -0.65 16.63 14.73
N VAL A 216 -1.72 16.43 13.96
CA VAL A 216 -1.69 15.70 12.70
C VAL A 216 -0.83 16.42 11.66
N ALA A 217 -1.05 17.72 11.44
CA ALA A 217 -0.28 18.52 10.49
C ALA A 217 1.23 18.51 10.77
N ASP A 218 1.64 18.66 12.03
CA ASP A 218 3.04 18.66 12.44
C ASP A 218 3.69 17.28 12.17
N ALA A 219 2.99 16.19 12.50
CA ALA A 219 3.46 14.84 12.22
C ALA A 219 3.53 14.54 10.71
N LEU A 220 2.59 15.07 9.91
CA LEU A 220 2.61 14.95 8.45
C LEU A 220 3.84 15.62 7.83
N VAL A 221 4.19 16.83 8.29
CA VAL A 221 5.39 17.56 7.82
C VAL A 221 6.65 16.72 8.09
N VAL A 222 6.76 16.12 9.28
CA VAL A 222 7.89 15.25 9.64
C VAL A 222 7.95 14.02 8.72
N MET A 223 6.82 13.37 8.46
CA MET A 223 6.76 12.17 7.60
C MET A 223 7.10 12.49 6.14
N ARG A 224 6.59 13.61 5.63
CA ARG A 224 6.88 14.11 4.28
C ARG A 224 8.37 14.41 4.09
N GLN A 225 9.00 15.09 5.06
CA GLN A 225 10.44 15.34 5.03
C GLN A 225 11.24 14.04 4.97
N ARG A 226 10.91 13.06 5.84
CA ARG A 226 11.57 11.75 5.85
C ARG A 226 11.42 11.03 4.51
N LEU A 227 10.21 11.01 3.95
CA LEU A 227 9.96 10.38 2.66
C LEU A 227 10.73 11.06 1.54
N SER A 228 10.75 12.39 1.49
CA SER A 228 11.50 13.15 0.49
C SER A 228 12.97 12.75 0.48
N THR A 229 13.61 12.63 1.66
CA THR A 229 14.98 12.12 1.79
C THR A 229 15.15 10.75 1.15
N TYR A 230 14.25 9.80 1.45
CA TYR A 230 14.33 8.45 0.87
C TYR A 230 14.05 8.39 -0.63
N LEU A 231 13.28 9.33 -1.17
CA LEU A 231 12.93 9.36 -2.59
C LEU A 231 14.00 10.04 -3.44
N LEU A 232 14.71 11.04 -2.92
CA LEU A 232 15.88 11.63 -3.56
C LEU A 232 16.98 10.58 -3.77
N ASP A 233 17.20 9.71 -2.78
CA ASP A 233 18.14 8.57 -2.88
C ASP A 233 17.74 7.55 -3.97
N ALA A 234 16.45 7.45 -4.32
CA ALA A 234 15.94 6.54 -5.35
C ALA A 234 15.92 7.16 -6.76
N GLY A 235 15.91 8.50 -6.86
CA GLY A 235 15.80 9.25 -8.12
C GLY A 235 17.10 9.36 -8.93
N ASP A 236 18.25 9.12 -8.31
CA ASP A 236 19.58 9.33 -8.91
C ASP A 236 20.17 8.14 -9.66
N VAL A 237 19.36 7.13 -10.01
CA VAL A 237 19.89 5.92 -10.65
C VAL A 237 19.98 6.11 -12.17
N PRO A 238 21.19 6.14 -12.78
CA PRO A 238 21.33 6.21 -14.21
C PRO A 238 20.73 4.96 -14.85
N LYS A 239 20.09 5.10 -16.01
CA LYS A 239 19.67 3.97 -16.85
C LYS A 239 20.83 2.96 -16.95
N PRO A 240 20.61 1.66 -16.71
CA PRO A 240 21.68 0.68 -16.87
C PRO A 240 22.16 0.71 -18.31
N ALA A 241 23.43 1.11 -18.50
CA ALA A 241 24.09 1.03 -19.79
C ALA A 241 24.03 -0.41 -20.30
N LYS A 242 23.77 -0.57 -21.61
CA LYS A 242 23.80 -1.88 -22.28
C LYS A 242 25.14 -2.56 -21.96
N PRO A 243 25.17 -3.85 -21.59
CA PRO A 243 26.41 -4.50 -21.21
C PRO A 243 27.34 -4.56 -22.43
N ALA A 244 28.45 -3.84 -22.33
CA ALA A 244 29.56 -4.00 -23.25
C ALA A 244 30.14 -5.40 -23.06
N LYS A 245 30.17 -6.18 -24.15
CA LYS A 245 30.94 -7.42 -24.19
C LYS A 245 32.41 -7.08 -24.03
N LYS A 246 33.06 -7.48 -22.93
CA LYS A 246 34.45 -7.98 -22.99
C LYS A 246 34.91 -8.71 -21.73
N LYS A 247 35.76 -9.69 -22.02
CA LYS A 247 36.48 -10.62 -21.15
C LYS A 247 37.55 -9.90 -20.34
N SER A 248 37.68 -10.20 -19.05
CA SER A 248 38.95 -10.57 -18.41
C SER A 248 38.69 -10.94 -16.94
N ALA A 249 39.48 -11.90 -16.45
CA ALA A 249 39.48 -12.36 -15.07
C ALA A 249 40.45 -11.50 -14.26
N ALA A 250 39.96 -10.92 -13.16
CA ALA A 250 40.78 -10.37 -12.09
C ALA A 250 40.05 -10.52 -10.76
N ALA A 251 40.84 -10.74 -9.70
CA ALA A 251 40.41 -11.15 -8.37
C ALA A 251 39.30 -10.27 -7.78
N ARG A 252 38.30 -10.93 -7.17
CA ARG A 252 37.12 -10.30 -6.56
C ARG A 252 37.50 -9.61 -5.24
N PRO A 253 37.12 -8.35 -5.01
CA PRO A 253 37.04 -7.82 -3.65
C PRO A 253 35.86 -8.45 -2.88
N ALA A 254 36.01 -8.50 -1.56
CA ALA A 254 35.01 -8.97 -0.61
C ALA A 254 33.69 -8.19 -0.71
N TYR A 255 32.58 -8.94 -0.65
CA TYR A 255 31.18 -8.51 -0.62
C TYR A 255 30.74 -7.44 -1.65
N VAL A 256 30.51 -7.89 -2.89
CA VAL A 256 29.70 -7.15 -3.86
C VAL A 256 28.23 -7.52 -3.62
N ARG A 257 27.43 -6.56 -3.11
CA ARG A 257 25.98 -6.70 -2.84
C ARG A 257 25.24 -7.10 -4.13
N SER A 258 25.12 -8.40 -4.40
CA SER A 258 24.45 -8.86 -5.62
C SER A 258 22.93 -8.74 -5.45
N LYS A 259 22.31 -7.79 -6.16
CA LYS A 259 20.96 -7.91 -6.74
C LYS A 259 19.84 -8.41 -5.80
N THR A 260 19.76 -7.94 -4.56
CA THR A 260 18.57 -8.18 -3.72
C THR A 260 17.35 -7.51 -4.36
N THR A 261 16.24 -8.23 -4.46
CA THR A 261 14.95 -7.68 -4.89
C THR A 261 13.97 -7.82 -3.73
N TRP A 262 13.39 -6.71 -3.33
CA TRP A 262 12.26 -6.65 -2.42
C TRP A 262 10.98 -7.03 -3.16
N GLU A 263 10.16 -7.82 -2.52
CA GLU A 263 8.85 -8.25 -3.00
C GLU A 263 7.80 -7.93 -1.95
N TRP A 264 6.70 -7.36 -2.42
CA TRP A 264 5.43 -7.33 -1.72
C TRP A 264 4.46 -8.16 -2.53
N ARG A 265 3.68 -9.01 -1.88
CA ARG A 265 2.72 -9.85 -2.58
C ARG A 265 1.47 -10.01 -1.73
N ALA A 266 0.33 -10.00 -2.40
CA ALA A 266 -0.95 -10.27 -1.77
C ALA A 266 -1.77 -11.24 -2.63
N PHE A 267 -2.75 -11.86 -1.98
CA PHE A 267 -3.63 -12.87 -2.54
C PHE A 267 -5.08 -12.61 -2.13
N TRP A 268 -6.01 -12.81 -3.05
CA TRP A 268 -7.46 -12.66 -2.80
C TRP A 268 -8.21 -13.93 -3.22
N PRO A 269 -9.32 -14.28 -2.53
CA PRO A 269 -10.28 -15.25 -3.03
C PRO A 269 -10.81 -14.88 -4.42
N ALA A 270 -11.32 -15.86 -5.17
CA ALA A 270 -11.78 -15.63 -6.54
C ALA A 270 -12.95 -14.63 -6.66
N ASP A 271 -13.81 -14.61 -5.64
CA ASP A 271 -15.05 -13.84 -5.63
C ASP A 271 -14.83 -12.37 -5.27
N ASP A 272 -13.64 -12.03 -4.78
CA ASP A 272 -13.25 -10.65 -4.49
C ASP A 272 -12.77 -9.97 -5.78
N ALA A 273 -13.42 -8.85 -6.12
CA ALA A 273 -12.87 -7.93 -7.10
C ALA A 273 -11.62 -7.25 -6.52
N VAL A 274 -10.52 -7.26 -7.27
CA VAL A 274 -9.27 -6.64 -6.81
C VAL A 274 -9.11 -5.28 -7.46
N ASP A 275 -9.26 -4.21 -6.67
CA ASP A 275 -9.10 -2.83 -7.16
C ASP A 275 -7.61 -2.47 -7.31
N ILE A 276 -7.24 -2.05 -8.51
CA ILE A 276 -5.89 -1.61 -8.82
C ILE A 276 -5.78 -0.09 -8.67
N PRO A 277 -4.83 0.42 -7.87
CA PRO A 277 -4.71 1.86 -7.65
C PRO A 277 -4.46 2.64 -8.94
N LEU A 278 -5.01 3.86 -9.00
CA LEU A 278 -4.76 4.79 -10.11
C LEU A 278 -3.28 5.17 -10.26
N SER A 279 -2.47 5.05 -9.20
CA SER A 279 -1.02 5.27 -9.22
C SER A 279 -0.28 4.34 -10.18
N PHE A 280 -0.90 3.21 -10.55
CA PHE A 280 -0.32 2.28 -11.52
C PHE A 280 -0.53 2.76 -12.97
N GLY A 281 -1.34 3.81 -13.16
CA GLY A 281 -1.67 4.41 -14.44
C GLY A 281 -2.71 3.61 -15.23
N ARG A 282 -2.84 3.92 -16.53
CA ARG A 282 -3.73 3.19 -17.44
C ARG A 282 -3.14 1.81 -17.74
N LEU A 283 -3.71 0.79 -17.12
CA LEU A 283 -3.16 -0.57 -17.19
C LEU A 283 -3.40 -1.25 -18.52
N LYS A 284 -4.53 -0.95 -19.18
CA LYS A 284 -4.85 -1.49 -20.51
C LYS A 284 -3.75 -1.21 -21.53
N ASP A 285 -3.06 -0.08 -21.39
CA ASP A 285 -1.99 0.35 -22.29
C ASP A 285 -0.63 -0.26 -21.89
N LYS A 286 -0.47 -0.65 -20.62
CA LYS A 286 0.80 -1.15 -20.06
C LYS A 286 0.94 -2.66 -20.13
N VAL A 287 -0.17 -3.39 -20.20
CA VAL A 287 -0.18 -4.85 -20.20
C VAL A 287 -0.20 -5.40 -21.63
N ALA A 288 0.89 -5.14 -22.36
CA ALA A 288 1.03 -5.53 -23.77
C ALA A 288 1.54 -6.97 -23.96
N ARG A 289 2.07 -7.61 -22.90
CA ARG A 289 2.59 -8.99 -22.98
C ARG A 289 1.46 -10.01 -23.00
N ALA A 290 1.66 -11.06 -23.80
CA ALA A 290 0.78 -12.23 -23.83
C ALA A 290 0.72 -12.89 -22.45
N GLU A 291 -0.42 -13.51 -22.15
CA GLU A 291 -0.59 -14.28 -20.93
C GLU A 291 0.42 -15.43 -20.87
N GLU A 292 1.15 -15.52 -19.77
CA GLU A 292 2.03 -16.64 -19.51
C GLU A 292 1.33 -17.62 -18.58
N LYS A 293 1.15 -18.86 -19.04
CA LYS A 293 0.62 -19.97 -18.25
C LYS A 293 1.79 -20.82 -17.74
N ASN A 294 1.86 -20.95 -16.43
CA ASN A 294 2.89 -21.70 -15.74
C ASN A 294 2.26 -22.72 -14.80
N ARG A 295 2.78 -23.94 -14.79
CA ARG A 295 2.46 -24.95 -13.78
C ARG A 295 3.68 -25.06 -12.88
N ASP A 296 3.58 -24.46 -11.69
CA ASP A 296 4.64 -24.50 -10.68
C ASP A 296 4.30 -25.58 -9.65
N VAL A 297 5.30 -26.41 -9.28
CA VAL A 297 5.17 -27.44 -8.26
C VAL A 297 5.97 -27.02 -7.05
N TYR A 298 5.32 -26.51 -6.01
CA TYR A 298 5.97 -25.98 -4.82
C TYR A 298 6.28 -27.09 -3.81
N LEU A 299 7.47 -27.02 -3.22
CA LEU A 299 7.80 -27.76 -2.01
C LEU A 299 7.44 -26.87 -0.82
N PHE A 300 6.30 -27.11 -0.21
CA PHE A 300 5.91 -26.46 1.02
C PHE A 300 6.51 -27.21 2.22
N VAL A 301 7.08 -26.48 3.17
CA VAL A 301 7.53 -27.04 4.44
C VAL A 301 6.99 -26.13 5.53
N HIS A 302 6.23 -26.70 6.47
CA HIS A 302 5.63 -25.92 7.56
C HIS A 302 6.67 -25.07 8.31
N GLY A 303 6.36 -23.80 8.54
CA GLY A 303 7.25 -22.83 9.20
C GLY A 303 8.37 -22.28 8.31
N LYS A 304 8.53 -22.74 7.06
CA LYS A 304 9.49 -22.16 6.11
C LYS A 304 8.82 -21.09 5.25
N ARG A 305 9.53 -19.97 5.06
CA ARG A 305 9.06 -18.84 4.25
C ARG A 305 9.73 -18.75 2.88
N ASP A 306 10.81 -19.50 2.65
CA ASP A 306 11.51 -19.56 1.37
C ASP A 306 10.58 -19.99 0.23
N ASN A 307 10.77 -19.42 -0.96
CA ASN A 307 10.05 -19.87 -2.14
C ASN A 307 10.82 -21.04 -2.77
N ILE A 308 10.36 -22.26 -2.51
CA ILE A 308 10.98 -23.50 -2.96
C ILE A 308 10.04 -24.20 -3.94
N LYS A 309 10.53 -24.50 -5.14
CA LYS A 309 9.76 -25.25 -6.14
C LYS A 309 10.59 -26.25 -6.91
N PHE A 310 9.96 -27.36 -7.29
CA PHE A 310 10.53 -28.32 -8.20
C PHE A 310 10.55 -27.75 -9.62
N ARG A 311 11.68 -27.93 -10.33
CA ARG A 311 11.83 -27.50 -11.72
C ARG A 311 12.78 -28.42 -12.47
N GLY A 312 12.23 -29.19 -13.41
CA GLY A 312 12.96 -30.30 -14.02
C GLY A 312 13.37 -31.32 -12.96
N GLU A 313 14.60 -31.84 -13.07
CA GLU A 313 15.17 -32.84 -12.16
C GLU A 313 15.73 -32.25 -10.86
N GLY A 314 15.12 -31.21 -10.30
CA GLY A 314 15.71 -30.51 -9.16
C GLY A 314 14.82 -29.48 -8.49
N LEU A 315 15.44 -28.68 -7.62
CA LEU A 315 14.84 -27.56 -6.90
C LEU A 315 15.30 -26.23 -7.48
N LYS A 316 14.40 -25.27 -7.50
CA LYS A 316 14.69 -23.84 -7.57
C LYS A 316 14.28 -23.22 -6.24
N VAL A 317 15.24 -22.60 -5.56
CA VAL A 317 15.06 -21.99 -4.24
C VAL A 317 15.29 -20.50 -4.39
N LYS A 318 14.38 -19.67 -3.87
CA LYS A 318 14.55 -18.23 -3.74
C LYS A 318 14.52 -17.93 -2.23
N PRO A 319 15.70 -17.88 -1.57
CA PRO A 319 15.78 -17.71 -0.13
C PRO A 319 15.30 -16.33 0.30
N ILE A 320 14.58 -16.24 1.42
CA ILE A 320 14.33 -14.96 2.08
C ILE A 320 15.56 -14.62 2.92
N ILE A 321 16.15 -13.46 2.65
CA ILE A 321 17.34 -12.98 3.37
C ILE A 321 17.01 -11.89 4.39
N GLU A 322 15.90 -11.19 4.18
CA GLU A 322 15.43 -10.13 5.07
C GLU A 322 13.90 -10.06 4.93
N ALA A 323 13.22 -9.77 6.03
CA ALA A 323 11.80 -9.46 6.02
C ALA A 323 11.58 -8.23 6.90
N PHE A 324 10.76 -7.31 6.41
CA PHE A 324 10.36 -6.12 7.14
C PHE A 324 8.87 -5.91 6.92
N ASP A 325 8.09 -5.94 7.99
CA ASP A 325 6.62 -5.97 7.96
C ASP A 325 6.11 -7.03 6.97
N GLU A 326 5.40 -6.58 5.92
CA GLU A 326 4.81 -7.40 4.87
C GLU A 326 5.74 -7.61 3.66
N PHE A 327 6.95 -7.05 3.69
CA PHE A 327 7.90 -7.04 2.60
C PHE A 327 8.97 -8.10 2.82
N SER A 328 9.27 -8.88 1.78
CA SER A 328 10.31 -9.91 1.82
C SER A 328 11.41 -9.56 0.82
N ALA A 329 12.65 -9.49 1.27
CA ALA A 329 13.81 -9.39 0.42
C ALA A 329 14.32 -10.80 0.09
N PHE A 330 14.48 -11.05 -1.20
CA PHE A 330 14.91 -12.34 -1.69
C PHE A 330 16.32 -12.28 -2.27
N ALA A 331 17.10 -13.32 -1.99
CA ALA A 331 18.35 -13.58 -2.69
C ALA A 331 18.09 -14.03 -4.14
N PRO A 332 19.10 -13.94 -5.02
CA PRO A 332 19.05 -14.58 -6.33
C PRO A 332 18.68 -16.06 -6.22
N SER A 333 17.85 -16.54 -7.15
CA SER A 333 17.41 -17.93 -7.08
C SER A 333 18.55 -18.92 -7.31
N GLU A 334 18.64 -19.92 -6.46
CA GLU A 334 19.56 -21.04 -6.55
C GLU A 334 18.90 -22.24 -7.21
N LYS A 335 19.67 -23.00 -7.99
CA LYS A 335 19.21 -24.23 -8.64
C LYS A 335 20.01 -25.40 -8.09
N ILE A 336 19.30 -26.44 -7.64
CA ILE A 336 19.88 -27.64 -7.07
C ILE A 336 19.36 -28.82 -7.87
N THR A 337 20.24 -29.55 -8.54
CA THR A 337 19.87 -30.70 -9.36
C THR A 337 20.06 -31.99 -8.59
N PHE A 338 19.15 -32.95 -8.78
CA PHE A 338 19.39 -34.31 -8.32
C PHE A 338 20.31 -35.05 -9.31
N PRO A 339 21.12 -36.01 -8.81
CA PRO A 339 21.27 -36.35 -7.41
C PRO A 339 22.13 -35.33 -6.64
N THR A 340 21.84 -35.05 -5.37
CA THR A 340 22.59 -34.12 -4.52
C THR A 340 22.86 -34.71 -3.12
N ARG A 341 23.91 -34.25 -2.43
CA ARG A 341 24.13 -34.62 -1.02
C ARG A 341 23.17 -33.85 -0.13
N ALA A 342 22.62 -34.50 0.91
CA ALA A 342 21.72 -33.83 1.86
C ALA A 342 22.37 -32.61 2.53
N SER A 343 23.67 -32.68 2.84
CA SER A 343 24.45 -31.55 3.39
C SER A 343 24.46 -30.29 2.51
N VAL A 344 24.32 -30.40 1.18
CA VAL A 344 24.19 -29.24 0.27
C VAL A 344 22.89 -28.48 0.54
N LEU A 345 21.85 -29.19 0.98
CA LEU A 345 20.56 -28.60 1.32
C LEU A 345 20.51 -28.09 2.77
N ALA A 346 21.55 -28.28 3.59
CA ALA A 346 21.53 -27.90 5.00
C ALA A 346 21.33 -26.40 5.23
N ALA A 347 21.77 -25.55 4.29
CA ALA A 347 21.48 -24.11 4.33
C ALA A 347 19.97 -23.81 4.29
N ILE A 348 19.19 -24.67 3.62
CA ILE A 348 17.73 -24.54 3.49
C ILE A 348 17.04 -25.38 4.56
N PHE A 349 17.54 -26.58 4.84
CA PHE A 349 17.00 -27.54 5.80
C PHE A 349 18.09 -27.88 6.83
N PRO A 350 18.28 -27.07 7.89
CA PRO A 350 19.39 -27.23 8.84
C PRO A 350 19.57 -28.64 9.40
N ARG A 351 18.48 -29.38 9.64
CA ARG A 351 18.51 -30.78 10.11
C ARG A 351 19.16 -31.78 9.14
N PHE A 352 19.54 -31.37 7.92
CA PHE A 352 20.29 -32.20 6.98
C PHE A 352 21.81 -32.11 7.17
N ASN A 353 22.30 -31.24 8.06
CA ASN A 353 23.74 -31.05 8.26
C ASN A 353 24.45 -32.34 8.70
N GLU A 354 23.74 -33.24 9.39
CA GLU A 354 24.27 -34.52 9.90
C GLU A 354 23.93 -35.71 8.99
N ILE A 355 23.36 -35.45 7.80
CA ILE A 355 22.94 -36.51 6.87
C ILE A 355 23.96 -36.63 5.73
N GLU A 356 24.62 -37.78 5.65
CA GLU A 356 25.59 -38.09 4.59
C GLU A 356 24.96 -38.72 3.34
N ALA A 357 23.64 -38.92 3.33
CA ALA A 357 22.92 -39.53 2.22
C ALA A 357 22.96 -38.68 0.94
N LYS A 358 23.00 -39.37 -0.21
CA LYS A 358 22.81 -38.79 -1.54
C LYS A 358 21.33 -38.96 -1.92
N LEU A 359 20.64 -37.84 -2.13
CA LEU A 359 19.26 -37.79 -2.55
C LEU A 359 19.21 -37.82 -4.08
N ALA A 360 18.65 -38.88 -4.65
CA ALA A 360 18.61 -39.09 -6.09
C ALA A 360 17.35 -38.55 -6.76
N SER A 361 16.30 -38.27 -5.99
CA SER A 361 15.00 -37.88 -6.54
C SER A 361 14.23 -36.94 -5.62
N ARG A 362 13.12 -36.42 -6.15
CA ARG A 362 12.11 -35.68 -5.37
C ARG A 362 11.55 -36.52 -4.22
N ASP A 363 11.27 -37.79 -4.44
CA ASP A 363 10.63 -38.65 -3.43
C ASP A 363 11.58 -38.96 -2.27
N GLU A 364 12.87 -39.17 -2.57
CA GLU A 364 13.90 -39.33 -1.56
C GLU A 364 14.10 -38.06 -0.72
N LEU A 365 14.02 -36.87 -1.35
CA LEU A 365 14.03 -35.61 -0.61
C LEU A 365 12.84 -35.51 0.36
N LEU A 366 11.62 -35.83 -0.09
CA LEU A 366 10.41 -35.78 0.74
C LEU A 366 10.48 -36.77 1.91
N ALA A 367 11.01 -37.97 1.66
CA ALA A 367 11.25 -38.98 2.69
C ALA A 367 12.29 -38.49 3.72
N ALA A 368 13.42 -37.93 3.28
CA ALA A 368 14.45 -37.40 4.16
C ALA A 368 13.97 -36.19 4.99
N LEU A 369 13.18 -35.31 4.40
CA LEU A 369 12.55 -34.20 5.13
C LEU A 369 11.62 -34.71 6.23
N SER A 370 10.76 -35.68 5.91
CA SER A 370 9.87 -36.30 6.89
C SER A 370 10.63 -37.03 8.00
N ALA A 371 11.66 -37.79 7.65
CA ALA A 371 12.51 -38.53 8.60
C ALA A 371 13.26 -37.62 9.58
N THR A 372 13.54 -36.37 9.19
CA THR A 372 14.16 -35.34 10.04
C THR A 372 13.13 -34.47 10.76
N GLY A 373 11.85 -34.86 10.75
CA GLY A 373 10.78 -34.19 11.46
C GLY A 373 10.31 -32.88 10.83
N TYR A 374 10.65 -32.60 9.56
CA TYR A 374 9.92 -31.60 8.79
C TYR A 374 8.56 -32.17 8.38
N ARG A 375 7.63 -31.28 8.02
CA ARG A 375 6.33 -31.63 7.46
C ARG A 375 6.26 -31.11 6.03
N PRO A 376 6.89 -31.81 5.07
CA PRO A 376 6.86 -31.38 3.67
C PRO A 376 5.50 -31.72 3.05
N SER A 377 5.03 -30.86 2.15
CA SER A 377 3.97 -31.19 1.21
C SER A 377 4.34 -30.66 -0.17
N VAL A 378 3.73 -31.26 -1.20
CA VAL A 378 3.89 -30.77 -2.57
C VAL A 378 2.58 -30.19 -3.03
N ILE A 379 2.61 -28.92 -3.40
CA ILE A 379 1.43 -28.18 -3.80
C ILE A 379 1.62 -27.72 -5.23
N GLU A 380 0.67 -28.09 -6.07
CA GLU A 380 0.65 -27.65 -7.45
C GLU A 380 -0.11 -26.33 -7.57
N VAL A 381 0.49 -25.38 -8.29
CA VAL A 381 -0.10 -24.08 -8.55
C VAL A 381 -0.08 -23.84 -10.06
N VAL A 382 -1.27 -23.81 -10.66
CA VAL A 382 -1.42 -23.35 -12.06
C VAL A 382 -1.61 -21.84 -12.04
N LYS A 383 -0.66 -21.12 -12.60
CA LYS A 383 -0.63 -19.66 -12.65
C LYS A 383 -0.83 -19.18 -14.07
N THR A 384 -1.80 -18.29 -14.28
CA THR A 384 -1.87 -17.44 -15.47
C THR A 384 -1.50 -16.02 -15.05
N ARG A 385 -0.47 -15.43 -15.66
CA ARG A 385 0.03 -14.11 -15.26
C ARG A 385 0.22 -13.16 -16.42
N ARG A 386 0.19 -11.87 -16.10
CA ARG A 386 0.69 -10.79 -16.93
C ARG A 386 1.58 -9.89 -16.09
N ASP A 387 2.66 -9.41 -16.70
CA ASP A 387 3.58 -8.49 -16.06
C ASP A 387 3.78 -7.21 -16.86
N TYR A 388 4.17 -6.15 -16.17
CA TYR A 388 4.54 -4.88 -16.78
C TYR A 388 5.47 -4.09 -15.86
N GLN A 389 6.16 -3.11 -16.44
CA GLN A 389 6.94 -2.13 -15.67
C GLN A 389 6.00 -1.03 -15.19
N GLY A 390 5.85 -0.94 -13.87
CA GLY A 390 5.11 0.11 -13.20
C GLY A 390 5.89 1.43 -13.16
N VAL A 391 5.52 2.26 -12.20
CA VAL A 391 6.23 3.51 -11.91
C VAL A 391 7.42 3.24 -10.97
N PHE A 392 8.42 4.14 -10.98
CA PHE A 392 9.56 4.09 -10.06
C PHE A 392 10.39 2.79 -10.09
N GLY A 393 10.45 2.14 -11.26
CA GLY A 393 11.19 0.90 -11.44
C GLY A 393 10.60 -0.31 -10.70
N VAL A 394 9.34 -0.21 -10.24
CA VAL A 394 8.61 -1.33 -9.66
C VAL A 394 8.04 -2.19 -10.78
N HIS A 395 8.40 -3.46 -10.76
CA HIS A 395 7.80 -4.48 -11.61
C HIS A 395 6.49 -4.96 -10.98
N VAL A 396 5.42 -5.04 -11.77
CA VAL A 396 4.12 -5.51 -11.30
C VAL A 396 3.74 -6.81 -12.03
N GLU A 397 3.42 -7.85 -11.26
CA GLU A 397 2.81 -9.09 -11.75
C GLU A 397 1.36 -9.14 -11.26
N LEU A 398 0.42 -9.31 -12.19
CA LEU A 398 -0.97 -9.65 -11.91
C LEU A 398 -1.18 -11.11 -12.31
N ALA A 399 -1.80 -11.90 -11.44
CA ALA A 399 -1.96 -13.33 -11.68
C ALA A 399 -3.30 -13.88 -11.17
N THR A 400 -3.83 -14.83 -11.93
CA THR A 400 -4.83 -15.79 -11.46
C THR A 400 -4.13 -17.09 -11.15
N LEU A 401 -4.39 -17.64 -9.97
CA LEU A 401 -3.80 -18.87 -9.45
C LEU A 401 -4.90 -19.91 -9.27
N TRP A 402 -4.59 -21.16 -9.59
CA TRP A 402 -5.38 -22.32 -9.21
C TRP A 402 -4.52 -23.20 -8.32
N VAL A 403 -5.03 -23.46 -7.13
CA VAL A 403 -4.45 -24.43 -6.20
C VAL A 403 -5.53 -25.45 -5.93
N ASP A 404 -5.28 -26.68 -6.33
CA ASP A 404 -6.29 -27.73 -6.42
C ASP A 404 -7.48 -27.28 -7.30
N GLN A 405 -8.68 -27.13 -6.71
CA GLN A 405 -9.90 -26.65 -7.39
C GLN A 405 -10.29 -25.20 -7.01
N ARG A 406 -9.45 -24.52 -6.22
CA ARG A 406 -9.71 -23.15 -5.76
C ARG A 406 -8.95 -22.14 -6.60
N LYS A 407 -9.66 -21.09 -7.03
CA LYS A 407 -9.10 -19.96 -7.77
C LYS A 407 -8.77 -18.83 -6.79
N PHE A 408 -7.67 -18.13 -7.05
CA PHE A 408 -7.22 -16.96 -6.31
C PHE A 408 -6.67 -15.91 -7.26
N HIS A 409 -6.69 -14.65 -6.84
CA HIS A 409 -5.99 -13.55 -7.50
C HIS A 409 -4.72 -13.22 -6.73
N SER A 410 -3.69 -12.73 -7.41
CA SER A 410 -2.46 -12.28 -6.78
C SER A 410 -1.88 -11.07 -7.48
N ILE A 411 -1.37 -10.14 -6.68
CA ILE A 411 -0.54 -9.02 -7.12
C ILE A 411 0.84 -9.21 -6.49
N SER A 412 1.89 -9.13 -7.32
CA SER A 412 3.27 -9.03 -6.86
C SER A 412 3.85 -7.71 -7.30
N LEU A 413 4.44 -6.98 -6.36
CA LEU A 413 5.26 -5.83 -6.62
C LEU A 413 6.71 -6.22 -6.34
N GLU A 414 7.63 -5.95 -7.27
CA GLU A 414 9.05 -6.28 -7.12
C GLU A 414 9.92 -5.06 -7.44
N SER A 415 10.85 -4.71 -6.56
CA SER A 415 11.78 -3.59 -6.77
C SER A 415 13.08 -3.76 -5.99
N ARG A 416 14.12 -3.04 -6.39
CA ARG A 416 15.32 -2.88 -5.55
C ARG A 416 15.16 -1.82 -4.47
N TYR A 417 14.16 -0.93 -4.64
CA TYR A 417 13.91 0.19 -3.76
C TYR A 417 12.69 -0.10 -2.89
N LEU A 418 12.93 -0.43 -1.63
CA LEU A 418 11.87 -0.73 -0.66
C LEU A 418 10.91 0.44 -0.48
N THR A 419 11.40 1.68 -0.48
CA THR A 419 10.55 2.87 -0.33
C THR A 419 9.54 3.00 -1.47
N ALA A 420 9.98 2.91 -2.72
CA ALA A 420 9.07 2.96 -3.88
C ALA A 420 8.05 1.81 -3.84
N LEU A 421 8.50 0.62 -3.43
CA LEU A 421 7.64 -0.54 -3.26
C LEU A 421 6.56 -0.29 -2.21
N ARG A 422 6.93 0.24 -1.03
CA ARG A 422 6.00 0.57 0.06
C ARG A 422 4.93 1.56 -0.37
N VAL A 423 5.32 2.65 -1.02
CA VAL A 423 4.36 3.68 -1.44
C VAL A 423 3.32 3.09 -2.40
N LEU A 424 3.74 2.22 -3.32
CA LEU A 424 2.80 1.56 -4.23
C LEU A 424 1.92 0.52 -3.54
N ALA A 425 2.49 -0.29 -2.63
CA ALA A 425 1.76 -1.35 -1.95
C ALA A 425 0.64 -0.79 -1.06
N ARG A 426 0.92 0.28 -0.31
CA ARG A 426 -0.04 0.98 0.57
C ARG A 426 -1.29 1.45 -0.16
N GLY A 427 -1.14 1.78 -1.44
CA GLY A 427 -2.25 2.23 -2.27
C GLY A 427 -3.25 1.14 -2.62
N ILE A 428 -2.88 -0.15 -2.52
CA ILE A 428 -3.72 -1.31 -2.88
C ILE A 428 -4.67 -1.63 -1.71
N PRO A 429 -6.00 -1.54 -1.89
CA PRO A 429 -6.95 -1.98 -0.88
C PRO A 429 -6.85 -3.50 -0.69
N ILE A 430 -6.67 -3.98 0.54
CA ILE A 430 -6.50 -5.42 0.80
C ILE A 430 -7.85 -6.10 1.04
N GLY A 431 -8.76 -5.49 1.82
CA GLY A 431 -10.06 -6.10 2.09
C GLY A 431 -9.92 -7.50 2.72
N ASN A 432 -10.59 -8.51 2.15
CA ASN A 432 -10.44 -9.92 2.59
C ASN A 432 -9.17 -10.61 2.06
N GLY A 433 -8.34 -9.88 1.33
CA GLY A 433 -7.05 -10.34 0.84
C GLY A 433 -6.04 -10.60 1.95
N ILE A 434 -4.95 -11.26 1.58
CA ILE A 434 -3.90 -11.68 2.50
C ILE A 434 -2.57 -11.26 1.91
N VAL A 435 -1.82 -10.49 2.69
CA VAL A 435 -0.46 -10.09 2.33
C VAL A 435 0.54 -11.13 2.82
N GLY A 436 1.48 -11.51 1.96
CA GLY A 436 2.57 -12.42 2.27
C GLY A 436 3.18 -13.06 1.03
N GLY A 437 4.29 -13.75 1.21
CA GLY A 437 4.88 -14.59 0.16
C GLY A 437 4.10 -15.89 -0.08
N TYR A 438 4.48 -16.64 -1.11
CA TYR A 438 3.87 -17.94 -1.42
C TYR A 438 3.87 -18.92 -0.24
N GLY A 439 4.92 -18.95 0.60
CA GLY A 439 4.95 -19.85 1.77
C GLY A 439 3.78 -19.60 2.74
N ALA A 440 3.52 -18.33 3.07
CA ALA A 440 2.42 -17.96 3.97
C ALA A 440 1.05 -18.20 3.34
N PHE A 441 0.90 -17.93 2.04
CA PHE A 441 -0.33 -18.24 1.30
C PHE A 441 -0.61 -19.75 1.26
N LEU A 442 0.38 -20.54 0.84
CA LEU A 442 0.26 -21.99 0.73
C LEU A 442 0.01 -22.65 2.08
N GLU A 443 0.58 -22.13 3.17
CA GLU A 443 0.27 -22.59 4.53
C GLU A 443 -1.21 -22.41 4.84
N ARG A 444 -1.79 -21.24 4.54
CA ARG A 444 -3.21 -21.00 4.79
C ARG A 444 -4.13 -21.84 3.90
N VAL A 445 -3.75 -22.03 2.63
CA VAL A 445 -4.47 -22.91 1.70
C VAL A 445 -4.46 -24.36 2.18
N ALA A 446 -3.30 -24.85 2.63
CA ALA A 446 -3.13 -26.21 3.16
C ALA A 446 -3.87 -26.44 4.48
N LEU A 447 -4.00 -25.41 5.32
CA LEU A 447 -4.74 -25.47 6.58
C LEU A 447 -6.25 -25.21 6.43
N ASN A 448 -6.77 -25.07 5.20
CA ASN A 448 -8.17 -24.67 4.92
C ASN A 448 -8.60 -23.38 5.64
N ARG A 449 -7.67 -22.45 5.85
CA ARG A 449 -7.92 -21.16 6.53
C ARG A 449 -8.34 -20.04 5.58
N ILE A 450 -8.59 -20.37 4.32
CA ILE A 450 -9.11 -19.46 3.29
C ILE A 450 -10.13 -20.28 2.50
N GLY A 451 -11.40 -19.93 2.69
CA GLY A 451 -12.57 -20.43 1.97
C GLY A 451 -13.07 -19.33 1.08
#